data_AF-A0A6S9ZN92-F1
#
_entry.id   AF-A0A6S9ZN92-F1
#
_cell.length_a   1.000
_cell.length_b   1.000
_cell.length_c   1.000
_cell.angle_alpha   90.00
_cell.angle_beta   90.00
_cell.angle_gamma   90.00
#
_symmetry.space_group_name_H-M   'P 1'
#
loop_
_entity.id
_entity.type
_entity.pdbx_description
1 polymer ?
#
loop_
_entity_poly.entity_id
_entity_poly.type
_entity_poly.pdbx_seq_one_letter_code
_entity_poly.pdbx_strand_id
1 'polypeptide(L)'
;MKVNPWLVYGEAIHHARQFGVRDKLFDLLDETALQPPQIKQLCAMLFGESALPEPEVDAKAFVEAVKDLADKAPRVHDVRSGELESWVRAKALKRAVAKKNSGGGCAIM
;
A
#
# COMPACT_ATOMS: atom_id res chain seq x y z
N MET A 1 -2.63 8.03 8.36
CA MET A 1 -1.58 7.09 8.84
C MET A 1 -0.24 7.80 9.01
N LYS A 2 0.44 7.62 10.16
CA LYS A 2 1.80 8.15 10.39
C LYS A 2 2.88 7.24 9.80
N VAL A 3 2.66 5.93 9.83
CA VAL A 3 3.70 4.94 9.48
C VAL A 3 3.70 4.58 8.00
N ASN A 4 2.51 4.45 7.38
CA ASN A 4 2.33 4.20 5.95
C ASN A 4 1.64 5.40 5.26
N PRO A 5 2.35 6.52 5.01
CA PRO A 5 1.74 7.73 4.42
C PRO A 5 1.35 7.59 2.95
N TRP A 6 1.75 6.48 2.32
CA TRP A 6 1.45 6.14 0.93
C TRP A 6 0.02 5.63 0.73
N LEU A 7 -0.62 5.13 1.78
CA LEU A 7 -2.00 4.67 1.76
C LEU A 7 -2.92 5.78 2.29
N VAL A 8 -3.97 6.08 1.53
CA VAL A 8 -5.01 7.01 1.95
C VAL A 8 -5.97 6.29 2.88
N TYR A 9 -6.18 6.82 4.08
CA TYR A 9 -7.04 6.20 5.08
C TYR A 9 -8.50 6.58 4.81
N GLY A 10 -9.15 5.78 3.97
CA GLY A 10 -10.55 5.94 3.63
C GLY A 10 -11.54 5.22 4.54
N GLU A 11 -12.80 5.57 4.36
CA GLU A 11 -13.94 4.91 4.99
C GLU A 11 -13.94 3.38 4.74
N ALA A 12 -13.57 2.93 3.55
CA ALA A 12 -13.53 1.50 3.25
C ALA A 12 -12.43 0.73 4.00
N ILE A 13 -11.28 1.35 4.32
CA ILE A 13 -10.28 0.73 5.23
C ILE A 13 -10.81 0.70 6.66
N HIS A 14 -11.48 1.78 7.07
CA HIS A 14 -12.11 1.84 8.38
C HIS A 14 -13.17 0.75 8.54
N HIS A 15 -14.03 0.57 7.54
CA HIS A 15 -15.02 -0.48 7.47
C HIS A 15 -14.38 -1.86 7.42
N ALA A 16 -13.31 -2.09 6.65
CA ALA A 16 -12.61 -3.37 6.65
C ALA A 16 -12.13 -3.79 8.06
N ARG A 17 -11.68 -2.83 8.88
CA ARG A 17 -11.34 -3.08 10.30
C ARG A 17 -12.58 -3.36 11.16
N GLN A 18 -13.69 -2.66 10.94
CA GLN A 18 -14.93 -2.86 11.68
C GLN A 18 -15.64 -4.18 11.35
N PHE A 19 -15.66 -4.58 10.08
CA PHE A 19 -16.27 -5.82 9.60
C PHE A 19 -15.40 -7.06 9.87
N GLY A 20 -14.25 -6.88 10.55
CA GLY A 20 -13.46 -8.00 11.05
C GLY A 20 -12.71 -8.75 9.96
N VAL A 21 -12.16 -8.04 8.97
CA VAL A 21 -11.09 -8.62 8.13
C VAL A 21 -9.90 -8.88 9.05
N ARG A 22 -9.84 -10.09 9.62
CA ARG A 22 -8.80 -10.58 10.55
C ARG A 22 -7.48 -10.85 9.83
N ASP A 23 -7.12 -10.01 8.88
CA ASP A 23 -5.82 -10.09 8.25
C ASP A 23 -4.84 -9.25 9.04
N LYS A 24 -3.81 -9.89 9.58
CA LYS A 24 -2.75 -9.27 10.40
C LYS A 24 -2.13 -8.06 9.69
N LEU A 25 -2.20 -8.03 8.36
CA LEU A 25 -1.75 -6.92 7.54
C LEU A 25 -2.47 -5.59 7.83
N PHE A 26 -3.77 -5.62 8.17
CA PHE A 26 -4.54 -4.42 8.52
C PHE A 26 -4.24 -3.87 9.91
N ASP A 27 -3.75 -4.72 10.83
CA ASP A 27 -3.24 -4.28 12.13
C ASP A 27 -1.83 -3.71 11.99
N LEU A 28 -0.98 -4.31 11.16
CA LEU A 28 0.36 -3.79 10.89
C LEU A 28 0.35 -2.44 10.17
N LEU A 29 -0.77 -2.07 9.54
CA LEU A 29 -0.90 -0.87 8.73
C LEU A 29 -0.72 0.45 9.51
N ASP A 30 -1.15 0.52 10.76
CA ASP A 30 -0.93 1.68 11.64
C ASP A 30 0.19 1.48 12.65
N GLU A 31 0.60 0.24 12.93
CA GLU A 31 1.68 -0.09 13.87
C GLU A 31 3.09 -0.02 13.25
N THR A 32 3.29 -0.53 12.04
CA THR A 32 4.63 -0.67 11.43
C THR A 32 4.69 -0.33 9.95
N ALA A 33 5.89 -0.05 9.45
CA ALA A 33 6.11 0.21 8.03
C ALA A 33 6.10 -1.13 7.28
N LEU A 34 5.14 -1.28 6.36
CA LEU A 34 4.99 -2.52 5.59
C LEU A 34 6.21 -2.76 4.69
N GLN A 35 6.61 -4.03 4.60
CA GLN A 35 7.68 -4.47 3.73
C GLN A 35 7.20 -4.53 2.27
N PRO A 36 8.09 -4.40 1.26
CA PRO A 36 7.70 -4.49 -0.15
C PRO A 36 6.75 -5.67 -0.50
N PRO A 37 7.00 -6.92 -0.07
CA PRO A 37 6.05 -8.02 -0.34
C PRO A 37 4.70 -7.84 0.37
N GLN A 38 4.67 -7.27 1.57
CA GLN A 38 3.42 -6.95 2.27
C GLN A 38 2.65 -5.83 1.60
N ILE A 39 3.36 -4.81 1.08
CA ILE A 39 2.76 -3.74 0.27
C ILE A 39 2.10 -4.34 -0.97
N LYS A 40 2.78 -5.26 -1.68
CA LYS A 40 2.21 -5.99 -2.81
C LYS A 40 0.96 -6.78 -2.41
N GLN A 41 1.01 -7.56 -1.34
CA GLN A 41 -0.14 -8.31 -0.84
C GLN A 41 -1.33 -7.39 -0.52
N LEU A 42 -1.08 -6.25 0.14
CA LEU A 42 -2.13 -5.29 0.45
C LEU A 42 -2.72 -4.68 -0.83
N CYS A 43 -1.89 -4.26 -1.77
CA CYS A 43 -2.36 -3.72 -3.05
C CYS A 43 -3.18 -4.76 -3.81
N ALA A 44 -2.75 -6.03 -3.81
CA ALA A 44 -3.51 -7.11 -4.44
C ALA A 44 -4.89 -7.31 -3.79
N MET A 45 -4.97 -7.25 -2.45
CA MET A 45 -6.25 -7.32 -1.74
C MET A 45 -7.14 -6.10 -2.00
N LEU A 46 -6.57 -4.89 -2.04
CA LEU A 46 -7.31 -3.64 -2.23
C LEU A 46 -7.89 -3.51 -3.64
N PHE A 47 -7.12 -3.92 -4.66
CA PHE A 47 -7.53 -3.80 -6.07
C PHE A 47 -8.10 -5.10 -6.65
N GLY A 48 -8.05 -6.20 -5.90
CA GLY A 48 -8.50 -7.53 -6.37
C GLY A 48 -7.60 -8.13 -7.45
N GLU A 49 -6.35 -7.66 -7.57
CA GLU A 49 -5.43 -8.02 -8.66
C GLU A 49 -4.19 -8.75 -8.09
N SER A 50 -4.03 -10.04 -8.40
CA SER A 50 -2.89 -10.84 -7.92
C SER A 50 -1.65 -10.74 -8.82
N ALA A 51 -1.80 -10.28 -10.06
CA ALA A 51 -0.74 -10.17 -11.06
C ALA A 51 0.10 -8.88 -10.93
N LEU A 52 0.43 -8.48 -9.70
CA LEU A 52 1.29 -7.32 -9.47
C LEU A 52 2.79 -7.67 -9.61
N PRO A 53 3.60 -6.80 -10.26
CA PRO A 53 5.05 -6.98 -10.36
C PRO A 53 5.69 -7.14 -8.98
N GLU A 54 6.80 -7.88 -8.88
CA GLU A 54 7.54 -7.96 -7.62
C GLU A 54 8.27 -6.63 -7.35
N PRO A 55 7.96 -5.93 -6.24
CA PRO A 55 8.59 -4.64 -5.95
C PRO A 55 10.08 -4.75 -5.65
N GLU A 56 10.58 -5.93 -5.30
CA GLU A 56 12.01 -6.20 -5.08
C GLU A 56 12.79 -6.32 -6.40
N VAL A 57 12.14 -6.76 -7.47
CA VAL A 57 12.74 -6.93 -8.79
C VAL A 57 12.60 -5.67 -9.63
N ASP A 58 11.37 -5.13 -9.70
CA ASP A 58 11.08 -3.89 -10.42
C ASP A 58 10.11 -3.01 -9.65
N ALA A 59 10.67 -2.20 -8.76
CA ALA A 59 9.94 -1.20 -7.99
C ALA A 59 9.26 -0.15 -8.88
N LYS A 60 9.79 0.14 -10.08
CA LYS A 60 9.22 1.16 -10.97
C LYS A 60 7.98 0.62 -11.65
N ALA A 61 8.06 -0.57 -12.24
CA ALA A 61 6.92 -1.25 -12.86
C ALA A 61 5.81 -1.51 -11.83
N PHE A 62 6.16 -1.89 -10.60
CA PHE A 62 5.17 -2.05 -9.53
C PHE A 62 4.42 -0.75 -9.23
N VAL A 63 5.13 0.38 -9.09
CA VAL A 63 4.49 1.68 -8.79
C VAL A 63 3.61 2.15 -9.95
N GLU A 64 4.02 1.91 -11.20
CA GLU A 64 3.21 2.24 -12.38
C GLU A 64 1.94 1.38 -12.44
N ALA A 65 2.05 0.06 -12.25
CA ALA A 65 0.89 -0.83 -12.21
C ALA A 65 -0.10 -0.46 -11.09
N VAL A 66 0.40 -0.19 -9.88
CA VAL A 66 -0.45 0.23 -8.75
C VAL A 66 -1.09 1.59 -9.01
N LYS A 67 -0.39 2.50 -9.69
CA LYS A 67 -0.94 3.80 -10.07
C LYS A 67 -2.09 3.62 -11.07
N ASP A 68 -1.90 2.80 -12.10
CA ASP A 68 -2.93 2.54 -13.11
C ASP A 68 -4.19 1.90 -12.49
N LEU A 69 -4.01 1.00 -11.52
CA LEU A 69 -5.12 0.42 -10.75
C LEU A 69 -5.79 1.47 -9.85
N ALA A 70 -5.01 2.32 -9.20
CA ALA A 70 -5.53 3.39 -8.35
C ALA A 70 -6.29 4.46 -9.14
N ASP A 71 -5.88 4.74 -10.39
CA ASP A 71 -6.56 5.67 -11.29
C ASP A 71 -7.89 5.09 -11.83
N LYS A 72 -7.98 3.75 -11.96
CA LYS A 72 -9.22 3.04 -12.32
C LYS A 72 -10.17 2.84 -11.15
N ALA A 73 -9.65 2.81 -9.92
CA ALA A 73 -10.43 2.65 -8.71
C ALA A 73 -11.22 3.93 -8.36
N PRO A 74 -12.37 3.81 -7.68
CA PRO A 74 -13.10 4.98 -7.20
C PRO A 74 -12.22 5.80 -6.25
N ARG A 75 -12.27 7.12 -6.39
CA ARG A 75 -11.59 8.04 -5.47
C ARG A 75 -12.17 7.91 -4.08
N VAL A 76 -11.30 7.96 -3.09
CA VAL A 76 -11.60 7.74 -1.69
C VAL A 76 -11.58 9.05 -0.96
N HIS A 77 -12.55 9.25 -0.08
CA HIS A 77 -12.54 10.39 0.80
C HIS A 77 -11.51 10.17 1.92
N ASP A 78 -10.43 10.96 1.92
CA ASP A 78 -9.46 10.96 3.01
C ASP A 78 -10.06 11.77 4.18
N VAL A 79 -10.44 11.08 5.25
CA VAL A 79 -11.05 11.73 6.44
C VAL A 79 -10.08 12.72 7.11
N ARG A 80 -8.78 12.62 6.82
CA ARG A 80 -7.76 13.51 7.38
C ARG A 80 -7.58 14.80 6.58
N SER A 81 -7.71 14.77 5.25
CA SER A 81 -7.60 15.97 4.42
C SER A 81 -8.95 16.54 3.98
N GLY A 82 -10.03 15.76 4.06
CA GLY A 82 -11.36 16.14 3.57
C GLY A 82 -11.46 16.17 2.05
N GLU A 83 -10.51 15.57 1.34
CA GLU A 83 -10.45 15.58 -0.12
C GLU A 83 -10.69 14.17 -0.71
N LEU A 84 -11.18 14.14 -1.95
CA LEU A 84 -11.29 12.92 -2.75
C LEU A 84 -9.94 12.60 -3.40
N GLU A 85 -9.20 11.68 -2.82
CA GLU A 85 -7.87 11.27 -3.28
C GLU A 85 -7.87 9.82 -3.79
N SER A 86 -6.92 9.48 -4.64
CA SER A 86 -6.67 8.09 -5.04
C SER A 86 -6.29 7.25 -3.82
N TRP A 87 -6.70 5.98 -3.77
CA TRP A 87 -6.35 5.01 -2.71
C TRP A 87 -4.85 5.00 -2.34
N VAL A 88 -3.99 5.17 -3.34
CA VAL A 88 -2.54 5.07 -3.18
C VAL A 88 -1.84 6.31 -3.72
N ARG A 89 -0.99 6.93 -2.88
CA ARG A 89 -0.13 8.06 -3.26
C ARG A 89 1.15 7.53 -3.90
N ALA A 90 1.20 7.48 -5.24
CA ALA A 90 2.31 6.92 -6.01
C ALA A 90 3.72 7.46 -5.61
N LYS A 91 3.85 8.76 -5.32
CA LYS A 91 5.13 9.35 -4.89
C LYS A 91 5.60 8.81 -3.53
N ALA A 92 4.67 8.63 -2.60
CA ALA A 92 4.96 8.09 -1.28
C ALA A 92 5.18 6.57 -1.33
N LEU A 93 4.45 5.86 -2.20
CA LEU A 93 4.64 4.43 -2.46
C LEU A 93 6.05 4.16 -3.00
N LYS A 94 6.50 4.93 -4.01
CA LYS A 94 7.85 4.82 -4.55
C LYS A 94 8.91 4.99 -3.47
N ARG A 95 8.72 5.92 -2.53
CA ARG A 95 9.64 6.11 -1.40
C ARG A 95 9.60 4.92 -0.42
N ALA A 96 8.42 4.38 -0.13
CA ALA A 96 8.27 3.23 0.77
C ALA A 96 8.99 1.98 0.22
N VAL A 97 8.85 1.71 -1.07
CA VAL A 97 9.54 0.60 -1.74
C VAL A 97 11.05 0.88 -1.89
N ALA A 98 11.45 2.10 -2.25
CA ALA A 98 12.86 2.44 -2.46
C ALA A 98 13.68 2.51 -1.16
N LYS A 99 13.09 2.88 -0.02
CA LYS A 99 13.79 3.04 1.27
C LYS A 99 14.47 1.76 1.75
N LYS A 100 14.01 0.58 1.29
CA LYS A 100 14.63 -0.70 1.62
C LYS A 100 15.61 -1.24 0.56
N ASN A 101 15.53 -0.81 -0.71
CA ASN A 101 16.57 -1.13 -1.70
C ASN A 101 17.94 -0.52 -1.34
N SER A 102 17.96 0.51 -0.49
CA SER A 102 19.18 1.08 0.09
C SER A 102 19.65 0.41 1.40
N GLY A 103 18.94 -0.61 1.88
CA GLY A 103 19.27 -1.39 3.07
C GLY A 103 19.53 -2.85 2.71
N GLY A 104 20.53 -3.08 1.85
CA GLY A 104 21.05 -4.41 1.55
C GLY A 104 21.55 -5.07 2.84
N GLY A 105 20.94 -6.19 3.19
CA GLY A 105 21.33 -6.97 4.36
C GLY A 105 20.17 -7.71 5.00
N CYS A 106 19.46 -8.55 4.25
CA CYS A 106 18.87 -9.73 4.86
C CYS A 106 19.59 -10.93 4.26
N ALA A 107 20.70 -11.29 4.92
CA ALA A 107 21.37 -12.55 4.73
C ALA A 107 20.39 -13.67 5.08
N ILE A 108 20.14 -14.54 4.10
CA ILE A 108 19.59 -15.86 4.35
C ILE A 108 20.72 -16.65 5.02
N MET A 109 20.51 -17.06 6.26
CA MET A 109 21.20 -18.17 6.91
C MET A 109 20.14 -19.20 7.27
#